data_AF-A0AAU7R654-F1
#
_entry.id   AF-A0AAU7R654-F1
#
_cell.length_a   1.000
_cell.length_b   1.000
_cell.length_c   1.000
_cell.angle_alpha   90.00
_cell.angle_beta   90.00
_cell.angle_gamma   90.00
#
_symmetry.space_group_name_H-M   'P 1'
#
loop_
_entity.id
_entity.type
_entity.pdbx_description
1 polymer ?
#
loop_
_entity_poly.entity_id
_entity_poly.type
_entity_poly.pdbx_seq_one_letter_code
_entity_poly.pdbx_strand_id
1 'polypeptide(L)'
;MKLRVGAALFGLGVLLLVFAAGLPFYVAPAVTKLPYDLEPTTSVAEAKGAKFLKITAGDGSVSIDVPQADLVSSVEVIPQPEDTKDRLPKELKGDAVIWNVFQTVKRGDNQDVISQYSTELALYRISGAAAPWDEQWLNESGAKQTPVGNVRYSGQIYKFPFGTGKRDYQVFDRDLKKAIPARFTGTEKIKGVETYRFEQRIENEPLNTPEDSVKTLLGRFAPGATSGQVVYSNTRTLWVDPVTGAYVKVREQQYKELRPDTGAPTVLLDADFNYNDDTISRSVETVKDNRFKIGLISVWGPIIAGVLGLIALIAGVWLVTRPKGDSSARHRADEPTSDPTSTRVDQEPVGGPLDDEIPPASTNWRSDDPSVPAQRSGTGEVERR
;
A
#
# COMPACT_ATOMS: atom_id res chain seq x y z
N MET A 1 -39.40 -18.69 27.70
CA MET A 1 -37.98 -18.38 27.44
C MET A 1 -37.48 -18.93 26.09
N LYS A 2 -37.67 -20.23 25.79
CA LYS A 2 -37.23 -20.89 24.54
C LYS A 2 -37.67 -20.20 23.23
N LEU A 3 -38.89 -19.67 23.17
CA LEU A 3 -39.40 -18.98 21.97
C LEU A 3 -38.67 -17.65 21.68
N ARG A 4 -38.33 -16.88 22.73
CA ARG A 4 -37.59 -15.60 22.58
C ARG A 4 -36.15 -15.86 22.16
N VAL A 5 -35.53 -16.90 22.71
CA VAL A 5 -34.18 -17.34 22.33
C VAL A 5 -34.16 -17.87 20.89
N GLY A 6 -35.15 -18.67 20.49
CA GLY A 6 -35.28 -19.17 19.12
C GLY A 6 -35.48 -18.05 18.09
N ALA A 7 -36.34 -17.08 18.39
CA ALA A 7 -36.54 -15.92 17.53
C ALA A 7 -35.28 -15.02 17.43
N ALA A 8 -34.56 -14.84 18.54
CA ALA A 8 -33.28 -14.11 18.54
C ALA A 8 -32.21 -14.80 17.70
N LEU A 9 -32.08 -16.13 17.82
CA LEU A 9 -31.13 -16.92 17.02
C LEU A 9 -31.49 -16.91 15.53
N PHE A 10 -32.77 -16.99 15.19
CA PHE A 10 -33.24 -16.85 13.82
C PHE A 10 -32.89 -15.47 13.24
N GLY A 11 -33.20 -14.40 13.98
CA GLY A 11 -32.87 -13.03 13.57
C GLY A 11 -31.36 -12.80 13.40
N LEU A 12 -30.54 -13.31 14.33
CA LEU A 12 -29.08 -13.30 14.23
C LEU A 12 -28.60 -14.08 13.00
N GLY A 13 -29.20 -15.23 12.73
CA GLY A 13 -28.87 -16.04 11.57
C GLY A 13 -29.13 -15.31 10.25
N VAL A 14 -30.29 -14.67 10.11
CA VAL A 14 -30.61 -13.82 8.95
C VAL A 14 -29.60 -12.66 8.83
N LEU A 15 -29.31 -11.95 9.93
CA LEU A 15 -28.35 -10.85 9.95
C LEU A 15 -26.97 -11.29 9.46
N LEU A 16 -26.47 -12.43 9.96
CA LEU A 16 -25.17 -12.97 9.58
C LEU A 16 -25.12 -13.39 8.11
N LEU A 17 -26.22 -13.94 7.56
CA LEU A 17 -26.29 -14.22 6.12
C LEU A 17 -26.31 -12.94 5.27
N VAL A 18 -27.05 -11.91 5.71
CA VAL A 18 -27.03 -10.59 5.05
C VAL A 18 -25.62 -10.01 5.08
N PHE A 19 -24.92 -10.12 6.21
CA PHE A 19 -23.53 -9.68 6.34
C PHE A 19 -22.57 -10.49 5.46
N ALA A 20 -22.77 -11.82 5.39
CA ALA A 20 -22.01 -12.71 4.52
C ALA A 20 -22.12 -12.33 3.04
N ALA A 21 -23.30 -11.90 2.59
CA ALA A 21 -23.52 -11.37 1.25
C ALA A 21 -23.00 -9.92 1.10
N GLY A 22 -23.19 -9.07 2.11
CA GLY A 22 -22.78 -7.66 2.06
C GLY A 22 -21.27 -7.45 1.96
N LEU A 23 -20.48 -8.31 2.60
CA LEU A 23 -19.01 -8.25 2.56
C LEU A 23 -18.44 -8.31 1.12
N PRO A 24 -18.70 -9.34 0.30
CA PRO A 24 -18.13 -9.44 -1.05
C PRO A 24 -18.74 -8.44 -2.02
N PHE A 25 -20.02 -8.09 -1.88
CA PHE A 25 -20.70 -7.21 -2.84
C PHE A 25 -20.50 -5.72 -2.56
N TYR A 26 -20.27 -5.33 -1.30
CA TYR A 26 -20.21 -3.92 -0.92
C TYR A 26 -18.87 -3.51 -0.30
N VAL A 27 -18.29 -4.36 0.55
CA VAL A 27 -17.06 -4.02 1.29
C VAL A 27 -15.81 -4.38 0.49
N ALA A 28 -15.77 -5.55 -0.15
CA ALA A 28 -14.61 -5.99 -0.92
C ALA A 28 -14.21 -5.00 -2.04
N PRO A 29 -15.14 -4.46 -2.86
CA PRO A 29 -14.79 -3.46 -3.89
C PRO A 29 -14.22 -2.16 -3.29
N ALA A 30 -14.57 -1.83 -2.04
CA ALA A 30 -14.06 -0.65 -1.36
C ALA A 30 -12.60 -0.80 -0.93
N VAL A 31 -12.16 -2.04 -0.64
CA VAL A 31 -10.79 -2.36 -0.17
C VAL A 31 -9.87 -2.87 -1.28
N THR A 32 -10.39 -3.18 -2.47
CA THR A 32 -9.60 -3.55 -3.66
C THR A 32 -9.39 -2.38 -4.62
N LYS A 33 -9.14 -1.20 -4.06
CA LYS A 33 -8.79 0.02 -4.79
C LYS A 33 -7.89 0.88 -3.91
N LEU A 34 -7.13 1.78 -4.54
CA LEU A 34 -6.27 2.71 -3.81
C LEU A 34 -7.09 3.58 -2.83
N PRO A 35 -6.73 3.60 -1.53
CA PRO A 35 -7.25 4.58 -0.58
C PRO A 35 -6.86 6.00 -0.97
N TYR A 36 -7.61 6.98 -0.49
CA TYR A 36 -7.25 8.40 -0.65
C TYR A 36 -6.18 8.84 0.36
N ASP A 37 -6.23 8.22 1.54
CA ASP A 37 -5.48 8.50 2.75
C ASP A 37 -4.31 7.51 2.95
N LEU A 38 -3.67 7.11 1.84
CA LEU A 38 -2.46 6.31 1.94
C LEU A 38 -1.34 7.11 2.60
N GLU A 39 -0.61 6.46 3.51
CA GLU A 39 0.61 7.02 4.07
C GLU A 39 1.67 7.19 2.98
N PRO A 40 2.54 8.22 3.07
CA PRO A 40 3.70 8.35 2.20
C PRO A 40 4.59 7.11 2.26
N THR A 41 5.16 6.73 1.11
CA THR A 41 6.04 5.56 1.02
C THR A 41 7.37 5.92 0.40
N THR A 42 8.44 5.32 0.91
CA THR A 42 9.79 5.51 0.40
C THR A 42 10.41 4.18 0.00
N SER A 43 10.86 4.09 -1.24
CA SER A 43 11.62 2.96 -1.79
C SER A 43 13.06 3.40 -2.05
N VAL A 44 14.02 2.54 -1.69
CA VAL A 44 15.45 2.81 -1.89
C VAL A 44 16.03 1.72 -2.79
N ALA A 45 16.70 2.16 -3.85
CA ALA A 45 17.47 1.31 -4.75
C ALA A 45 18.95 1.72 -4.74
N GLU A 46 19.84 0.74 -4.87
CA GLU A 46 21.29 0.95 -4.90
C GLU A 46 21.87 0.43 -6.21
N ALA A 47 22.82 1.18 -6.77
CA ALA A 47 23.64 0.74 -7.89
C ALA A 47 25.12 0.78 -7.48
N LYS A 48 25.81 -0.36 -7.59
CA LYS A 48 27.22 -0.48 -7.22
C LYS A 48 28.13 -0.15 -8.39
N GLY A 49 29.17 0.65 -8.15
CA GLY A 49 30.17 1.00 -9.16
C GLY A 49 29.59 1.60 -10.44
N ALA A 50 28.51 2.37 -10.33
CA ALA A 50 27.83 2.98 -11.47
C ALA A 50 28.66 4.11 -12.08
N LYS A 51 28.64 4.23 -13.41
CA LYS A 51 29.14 5.41 -14.12
C LYS A 51 28.01 6.41 -14.31
N PHE A 52 28.26 7.68 -14.10
CA PHE A 52 27.23 8.71 -14.25
C PHE A 52 27.83 10.06 -14.63
N LEU A 53 27.11 10.82 -15.43
CA LEU A 53 27.44 12.20 -15.77
C LEU A 53 27.31 13.09 -14.53
N LYS A 54 28.38 13.82 -14.20
CA LYS A 54 28.38 14.87 -13.18
C LYS A 54 28.70 16.20 -13.84
N ILE A 55 27.77 17.15 -13.72
CA ILE A 55 27.97 18.54 -14.13
C ILE A 55 28.09 19.38 -12.86
N THR A 56 29.25 19.99 -12.64
CA THR A 56 29.49 20.88 -11.50
C THR A 56 29.65 22.30 -12.02
N ALA A 57 28.80 23.22 -11.57
CA ALA A 57 28.94 24.64 -11.86
C ALA A 57 29.41 25.37 -10.59
N GLY A 58 30.59 26.01 -10.65
CA GLY A 58 31.18 26.73 -9.52
C GLY A 58 32.25 27.72 -9.97
N ASP A 59 32.33 28.88 -9.29
CA ASP A 59 33.35 29.93 -9.48
C ASP A 59 33.59 30.35 -10.94
N GLY A 60 32.52 30.45 -11.73
CA GLY A 60 32.59 30.82 -13.16
C GLY A 60 33.09 29.72 -14.09
N SER A 61 33.26 28.50 -13.60
CA SER A 61 33.64 27.31 -14.38
C SER A 61 32.57 26.23 -14.34
N VAL A 62 32.45 25.46 -15.43
CA VAL A 62 31.59 24.28 -15.50
C VAL A 62 32.48 23.07 -15.75
N SER A 63 32.51 22.11 -14.82
CA SER A 63 33.18 20.82 -15.00
C SER A 63 32.16 19.77 -15.41
N ILE A 64 32.53 18.94 -16.39
CA ILE A 64 31.70 17.87 -16.92
C ILE A 64 32.55 16.61 -16.95
N ASP A 65 32.20 15.65 -16.10
CA ASP A 65 32.96 14.42 -15.91
C ASP A 65 32.02 13.21 -15.83
N VAL A 66 32.57 12.01 -16.02
CA VAL A 66 31.85 10.73 -15.86
C VAL A 66 32.55 9.90 -14.77
N PRO A 67 32.40 10.28 -13.49
CA PRO A 67 32.92 9.48 -12.39
C PRO A 67 32.27 8.10 -12.30
N GLN A 68 32.90 7.22 -11.53
CA GLN A 68 32.36 5.94 -11.13
C GLN A 68 32.24 5.90 -9.59
N ALA A 69 31.04 5.59 -9.08
CA ALA A 69 30.78 5.45 -7.65
C ALA A 69 29.51 4.64 -7.39
N ASP A 70 29.28 4.26 -6.14
CA ASP A 70 27.99 3.74 -5.72
C ASP A 70 26.93 4.86 -5.76
N LEU A 71 25.73 4.54 -6.22
CA LEU A 71 24.58 5.45 -6.23
C LEU A 71 23.43 4.88 -5.39
N VAL A 72 22.72 5.77 -4.70
CA VAL A 72 21.52 5.47 -3.93
C VAL A 72 20.38 6.31 -4.51
N SER A 73 19.36 5.64 -5.03
CA SER A 73 18.14 6.25 -5.55
C SER A 73 17.01 6.07 -4.54
N SER A 74 16.49 7.18 -4.02
CA SER A 74 15.31 7.20 -3.16
C SER A 74 14.13 7.72 -3.94
N VAL A 75 13.03 6.96 -3.96
CA VAL A 75 11.74 7.35 -4.55
C VAL A 75 10.72 7.48 -3.42
N GLU A 76 10.13 8.65 -3.29
CA GLU A 76 9.08 8.96 -2.33
C GLU A 76 7.77 9.22 -3.06
N VAL A 77 6.72 8.50 -2.66
CA VAL A 77 5.36 8.65 -3.20
C VAL A 77 4.47 9.22 -2.11
N ILE A 78 3.88 10.38 -2.39
CA ILE A 78 3.05 11.16 -1.46
C ILE A 78 1.65 11.33 -2.06
N PRO A 79 0.65 10.58 -1.56
CA PRO A 79 -0.75 10.76 -1.91
C PRO A 79 -1.24 12.17 -1.58
N GLN A 80 -2.07 12.76 -2.46
CA GLN A 80 -2.60 14.12 -2.32
C GLN A 80 -4.13 14.09 -2.17
N PRO A 81 -4.69 13.79 -0.98
CA PRO A 81 -6.14 13.63 -0.80
C PRO A 81 -6.94 14.92 -1.05
N GLU A 82 -6.43 16.09 -0.62
CA GLU A 82 -7.11 17.37 -0.84
C GLU A 82 -7.13 17.75 -2.33
N ASP A 83 -5.98 17.67 -3.00
CA ASP A 83 -5.92 17.90 -4.45
C ASP A 83 -6.79 16.90 -5.22
N THR A 84 -6.81 15.64 -4.81
CA THR A 84 -7.67 14.61 -5.40
C THR A 84 -9.15 15.01 -5.35
N LYS A 85 -9.59 15.61 -4.25
CA LYS A 85 -10.96 16.06 -4.05
C LYS A 85 -11.29 17.31 -4.87
N ASP A 86 -10.34 18.25 -4.94
CA ASP A 86 -10.59 19.60 -5.44
C ASP A 86 -10.25 19.77 -6.93
N ARG A 87 -9.20 19.11 -7.43
CA ARG A 87 -8.60 19.36 -8.76
C ARG A 87 -8.93 18.32 -9.82
N LEU A 88 -9.37 17.11 -9.44
CA LEU A 88 -9.76 16.12 -10.42
C LEU A 88 -11.02 16.55 -11.20
N PRO A 89 -11.06 16.36 -12.53
CA PRO A 89 -12.25 16.63 -13.33
C PRO A 89 -13.39 15.67 -12.95
N LYS A 90 -14.63 16.04 -13.28
CA LYS A 90 -15.84 15.34 -12.83
C LYS A 90 -15.83 13.85 -13.19
N GLU A 91 -15.34 13.52 -14.38
CA GLU A 91 -15.20 12.17 -14.92
C GLU A 91 -14.17 11.29 -14.19
N LEU A 92 -13.27 11.87 -13.38
CA LEU A 92 -12.28 11.14 -12.58
C LEU A 92 -12.59 11.14 -11.08
N LYS A 93 -13.56 11.96 -10.62
CA LYS A 93 -13.93 12.04 -9.20
C LYS A 93 -14.50 10.71 -8.73
N GLY A 94 -13.91 10.14 -7.68
CA GLY A 94 -14.31 8.83 -7.15
C GLY A 94 -13.42 7.68 -7.65
N ASP A 95 -12.86 7.81 -8.85
CA ASP A 95 -12.22 6.73 -9.59
C ASP A 95 -10.70 6.85 -9.67
N ALA A 96 -10.16 8.06 -9.51
CA ALA A 96 -8.72 8.34 -9.53
C ALA A 96 -8.21 8.98 -8.23
N VAL A 97 -6.89 8.97 -8.08
CA VAL A 97 -6.13 9.65 -7.02
C VAL A 97 -4.98 10.44 -7.63
N ILE A 98 -4.61 11.56 -7.02
CA ILE A 98 -3.44 12.35 -7.39
C ILE A 98 -2.30 11.99 -6.45
N TRP A 99 -1.13 11.67 -7.02
CA TRP A 99 0.10 11.41 -6.28
C TRP A 99 1.19 12.40 -6.71
N ASN A 100 1.95 12.88 -5.72
CA ASN A 100 3.24 13.50 -5.92
C ASN A 100 4.33 12.46 -5.75
N VAL A 101 5.29 12.44 -6.67
CA VAL A 101 6.43 11.53 -6.60
C VAL A 101 7.73 12.29 -6.77
N PHE A 102 8.65 12.06 -5.85
CA PHE A 102 9.98 12.64 -5.84
C PHE A 102 11.00 11.52 -5.97
N GLN A 103 12.00 11.70 -6.82
CA GLN A 103 13.18 10.85 -6.80
C GLN A 103 14.41 11.71 -6.61
N THR A 104 15.33 11.21 -5.77
CA THR A 104 16.67 11.78 -5.63
C THR A 104 17.68 10.65 -5.75
N VAL A 105 18.66 10.83 -6.63
CA VAL A 105 19.83 9.95 -6.74
C VAL A 105 21.01 10.67 -6.11
N LYS A 106 21.63 10.04 -5.11
CA LYS A 106 22.83 10.53 -4.44
C LYS A 106 23.98 9.57 -4.63
N ARG A 107 25.21 10.05 -4.49
CA ARG A 107 26.36 9.17 -4.31
C ARG A 107 26.31 8.49 -2.94
N GLY A 108 26.71 7.23 -2.89
CA GLY A 108 26.80 6.48 -1.64
C GLY A 108 27.94 6.96 -0.73
N ASP A 109 29.04 7.45 -1.30
CA ASP A 109 30.27 7.80 -0.59
C ASP A 109 30.24 9.19 0.08
N ASN A 110 29.70 10.20 -0.59
CA ASN A 110 29.71 11.59 -0.10
C ASN A 110 28.33 12.26 -0.07
N GLN A 111 27.27 11.55 -0.44
CA GLN A 111 25.88 12.05 -0.46
C GLN A 111 25.60 13.22 -1.43
N ASP A 112 26.52 13.53 -2.35
CA ASP A 112 26.28 14.50 -3.41
C ASP A 112 25.04 14.11 -4.21
N VAL A 113 24.16 15.07 -4.44
CA VAL A 113 23.00 14.89 -5.32
C VAL A 113 23.47 14.83 -6.77
N ILE A 114 23.14 13.74 -7.46
CA ILE A 114 23.49 13.49 -8.87
C ILE A 114 22.32 13.84 -9.79
N SER A 115 21.10 13.46 -9.41
CA SER A 115 19.90 13.83 -10.14
C SER A 115 18.71 13.90 -9.21
N GLN A 116 17.75 14.75 -9.58
CA GLN A 116 16.45 14.84 -8.93
C GLN A 116 15.40 14.99 -10.00
N TYR A 117 14.22 14.44 -9.72
CA TYR A 117 13.03 14.85 -10.42
C TYR A 117 11.84 14.83 -9.48
N SER A 118 10.80 15.53 -9.88
CA SER A 118 9.49 15.48 -9.25
C SER A 118 8.40 15.38 -10.31
N THR A 119 7.27 14.81 -9.93
CA THR A 119 6.10 14.72 -10.79
C THR A 119 4.83 14.71 -9.96
N GLU A 120 3.75 15.23 -10.55
CA GLU A 120 2.39 15.01 -10.08
C GLU A 120 1.59 14.37 -11.21
N LEU A 121 0.80 13.36 -10.85
CA LEU A 121 0.01 12.59 -11.81
C LEU A 121 -1.25 12.01 -11.16
N ALA A 122 -2.23 11.70 -11.99
CA ALA A 122 -3.43 10.99 -11.58
C ALA A 122 -3.34 9.50 -11.93
N LEU A 123 -3.83 8.63 -11.05
CA LEU A 123 -3.88 7.18 -11.23
C LEU A 123 -5.28 6.66 -10.97
N TYR A 124 -5.77 5.74 -11.80
CA TYR A 124 -7.00 5.01 -11.52
C TYR A 124 -6.82 4.10 -10.31
N ARG A 125 -7.78 4.15 -9.38
CA ARG A 125 -7.68 3.48 -8.07
C ARG A 125 -7.68 1.96 -8.16
N ILE A 126 -8.36 1.38 -9.15
CA ILE A 126 -8.45 -0.08 -9.32
C ILE A 126 -7.33 -0.60 -10.22
N SER A 127 -7.14 0.01 -11.38
CA SER A 127 -6.18 -0.48 -12.37
C SER A 127 -4.74 -0.06 -12.09
N GLY A 128 -4.50 0.96 -11.27
CA GLY A 128 -3.16 1.52 -11.03
C GLY A 128 -2.54 2.22 -12.24
N ALA A 129 -3.27 2.29 -13.37
CA ALA A 129 -2.81 2.96 -14.58
C ALA A 129 -2.97 4.48 -14.48
N ALA A 130 -2.19 5.22 -15.26
CA ALA A 130 -2.36 6.65 -15.44
C ALA A 130 -3.79 7.01 -15.84
N ALA A 131 -4.38 7.97 -15.13
CA ALA A 131 -5.64 8.59 -15.50
C ALA A 131 -5.36 9.85 -16.35
N PRO A 132 -6.18 10.12 -17.38
CA PRO A 132 -5.97 11.26 -18.26
C PRO A 132 -6.31 12.57 -17.54
N TRP A 133 -5.29 13.25 -17.02
CA TRP A 133 -5.43 14.50 -16.29
C TRP A 133 -4.48 15.55 -16.84
N ASP A 134 -5.01 16.70 -17.28
CA ASP A 134 -4.22 17.70 -18.02
C ASP A 134 -3.28 18.53 -17.13
N GLU A 135 -3.48 18.55 -15.82
CA GLU A 135 -2.59 19.27 -14.89
C GLU A 135 -1.35 18.47 -14.45
N GLN A 136 -1.21 17.22 -14.91
CA GLN A 136 -0.03 16.41 -14.58
C GLN A 136 1.26 17.04 -15.14
N TRP A 137 2.38 16.79 -14.48
CA TRP A 137 3.67 17.40 -14.84
C TRP A 137 4.87 16.55 -14.43
N LEU A 138 6.01 16.78 -15.09
CA LEU A 138 7.29 16.14 -14.80
C LEU A 138 8.42 17.19 -14.83
N ASN A 139 9.10 17.38 -13.71
CA ASN A 139 10.26 18.26 -13.60
C ASN A 139 11.55 17.44 -13.47
N GLU A 140 12.27 17.27 -14.58
CA GLU A 140 13.53 16.50 -14.66
C GLU A 140 14.76 17.40 -14.92
N SER A 141 14.54 18.68 -15.19
CA SER A 141 15.59 19.66 -15.52
C SER A 141 15.93 20.59 -14.35
N GLY A 142 15.27 20.42 -13.20
CA GLY A 142 15.39 21.36 -12.07
C GLY A 142 14.77 22.73 -12.38
N ALA A 143 13.77 22.78 -13.26
CA ALA A 143 13.07 24.00 -13.61
C ALA A 143 12.50 24.66 -12.34
N LYS A 144 12.71 25.97 -12.19
CA LYS A 144 12.20 26.74 -11.04
C LYS A 144 10.67 26.82 -11.01
N GLN A 145 10.04 26.78 -12.18
CA GLN A 145 8.59 26.80 -12.33
C GLN A 145 8.10 25.39 -12.66
N THR A 146 6.98 25.00 -12.06
CA THR A 146 6.33 23.71 -12.31
C THR A 146 5.85 23.64 -13.77
N PRO A 147 6.33 22.67 -14.57
CA PRO A 147 6.00 22.61 -15.99
C PRO A 147 4.66 21.88 -16.21
N VAL A 148 3.55 22.49 -15.80
CA VAL A 148 2.20 21.92 -15.90
C VAL A 148 1.87 21.50 -17.35
N GLY A 149 1.37 20.27 -17.53
CA GLY A 149 0.94 19.75 -18.82
C GLY A 149 2.07 19.33 -19.78
N ASN A 150 3.33 19.32 -19.33
CA ASN A 150 4.48 18.98 -20.18
C ASN A 150 4.65 17.49 -20.47
N VAL A 151 3.80 16.63 -19.91
CA VAL A 151 3.88 15.17 -20.04
C VAL A 151 2.48 14.56 -20.16
N ARG A 152 2.37 13.49 -20.96
CA ARG A 152 1.17 12.66 -21.04
C ARG A 152 1.46 11.25 -20.52
N TYR A 153 1.07 10.99 -19.27
CA TYR A 153 1.20 9.67 -18.66
C TYR A 153 0.22 8.66 -19.28
N SER A 154 0.68 7.42 -19.42
CA SER A 154 -0.12 6.29 -19.91
C SER A 154 0.42 4.97 -19.36
N GLY A 155 -0.42 3.95 -19.27
CA GLY A 155 -0.02 2.65 -18.73
C GLY A 155 0.22 2.64 -17.21
N GLN A 156 0.88 1.60 -16.73
CA GLN A 156 1.28 1.41 -15.33
C GLN A 156 2.52 2.25 -15.01
N ILE A 157 2.62 2.77 -13.80
CA ILE A 157 3.74 3.65 -13.39
C ILE A 157 4.32 3.16 -12.06
N TYR A 158 3.59 3.34 -10.97
CA TYR A 158 4.03 3.02 -9.61
C TYR A 158 3.37 1.76 -9.02
N LYS A 159 2.42 1.19 -9.76
CA LYS A 159 1.57 0.10 -9.30
C LYS A 159 0.99 -0.63 -10.51
N PHE A 160 0.67 -1.92 -10.34
CA PHE A 160 -0.12 -2.73 -11.26
C PHE A 160 -1.55 -2.92 -10.70
N PRO A 161 -2.52 -3.40 -11.51
CA PRO A 161 -3.88 -3.60 -11.03
C PRO A 161 -3.98 -4.53 -9.83
N PHE A 162 -4.97 -4.30 -8.97
CA PHE A 162 -5.44 -5.36 -8.07
C PHE A 162 -5.82 -6.59 -8.88
N GLY A 163 -5.45 -7.79 -8.40
CA GLY A 163 -5.61 -9.01 -9.20
C GLY A 163 -4.75 -8.99 -10.48
N THR A 164 -3.48 -8.61 -10.36
CA THR A 164 -2.54 -8.59 -11.49
C THR A 164 -2.49 -9.97 -12.15
N GLY A 165 -2.71 -10.01 -13.47
CA GLY A 165 -2.75 -11.23 -14.27
C GLY A 165 -1.40 -11.57 -14.90
N LYS A 166 -1.28 -12.80 -15.40
CA LYS A 166 -0.10 -13.28 -16.16
C LYS A 166 -0.21 -12.88 -17.63
N ARG A 167 -0.04 -11.58 -17.91
CA ARG A 167 -0.11 -11.00 -19.25
C ARG A 167 0.78 -9.77 -19.36
N ASP A 168 1.02 -9.28 -20.55
CA ASP A 168 1.81 -8.06 -20.72
C ASP A 168 1.03 -6.82 -20.26
N TYR A 169 1.77 -5.85 -19.73
CA TYR A 169 1.26 -4.55 -19.29
C TYR A 169 2.08 -3.43 -19.93
N GLN A 170 1.42 -2.36 -20.37
CA GLN A 170 2.11 -1.15 -20.77
C GLN A 170 2.64 -0.46 -19.51
N VAL A 171 3.95 -0.24 -19.42
CA VAL A 171 4.60 0.46 -18.29
C VAL A 171 5.24 1.73 -18.83
N PHE A 172 4.97 2.86 -18.17
CA PHE A 172 5.53 4.15 -18.56
C PHE A 172 7.03 4.19 -18.33
N ASP A 173 7.78 4.52 -19.37
CA ASP A 173 9.17 4.90 -19.26
C ASP A 173 9.29 6.42 -19.21
N ARG A 174 9.94 6.91 -18.14
CA ARG A 174 10.07 8.35 -17.86
C ARG A 174 10.97 9.04 -18.87
N ASP A 175 12.09 8.41 -19.24
CA ASP A 175 13.10 9.00 -20.12
C ASP A 175 12.58 9.10 -21.57
N LEU A 176 11.78 8.12 -22.02
CA LEU A 176 11.11 8.17 -23.34
C LEU A 176 9.75 8.87 -23.33
N LYS A 177 9.18 9.13 -22.14
CA LYS A 177 7.82 9.67 -21.94
C LYS A 177 6.74 8.87 -22.66
N LYS A 178 6.88 7.55 -22.68
CA LYS A 178 6.00 6.62 -23.42
C LYS A 178 5.77 5.35 -22.63
N ALA A 179 4.59 4.76 -22.78
CA ALA A 179 4.34 3.43 -22.25
C ALA A 179 4.84 2.36 -23.22
N ILE A 180 5.61 1.41 -22.71
CA ILE A 180 6.23 0.32 -23.46
C ILE A 180 5.86 -1.00 -22.77
N PRO A 181 5.64 -2.11 -23.50
CA PRO A 181 5.28 -3.38 -22.88
C PRO A 181 6.34 -3.89 -21.88
N ALA A 182 5.89 -4.20 -20.67
CA ALA A 182 6.56 -5.09 -19.74
C ALA A 182 5.94 -6.49 -19.88
N ARG A 183 6.76 -7.46 -20.30
CA ARG A 183 6.32 -8.83 -20.57
C ARG A 183 6.29 -9.66 -19.32
N PHE A 184 5.28 -10.50 -19.14
CA PHE A 184 5.31 -11.49 -18.05
C PHE A 184 6.37 -12.55 -18.33
N THR A 185 7.36 -12.70 -17.46
CA THR A 185 8.49 -13.64 -17.63
C THR A 185 8.51 -14.78 -16.63
N GLY A 186 7.57 -14.82 -15.66
CA GLY A 186 7.41 -15.95 -14.76
C GLY A 186 6.97 -15.55 -13.34
N THR A 187 7.11 -16.48 -12.42
CA THR A 187 6.78 -16.30 -10.99
C THR A 187 8.00 -16.57 -10.13
N GLU A 188 8.19 -15.79 -9.06
CA GLU A 188 9.32 -15.93 -8.15
C GLU A 188 8.86 -15.67 -6.70
N LYS A 189 9.43 -16.40 -5.74
CA LYS A 189 9.16 -16.17 -4.32
C LYS A 189 10.19 -15.20 -3.74
N ILE A 190 9.73 -14.03 -3.31
CA ILE A 190 10.55 -13.03 -2.61
C ILE A 190 10.18 -13.07 -1.13
N LYS A 191 11.10 -13.52 -0.27
CA LYS A 191 10.91 -13.68 1.19
C LYS A 191 9.56 -14.35 1.56
N GLY A 192 9.21 -15.40 0.82
CA GLY A 192 8.00 -16.20 1.02
C GLY A 192 6.73 -15.68 0.33
N VAL A 193 6.76 -14.49 -0.29
CA VAL A 193 5.64 -13.96 -1.09
C VAL A 193 5.84 -14.39 -2.54
N GLU A 194 4.86 -15.10 -3.12
CA GLU A 194 4.81 -15.35 -4.56
C GLU A 194 4.54 -14.04 -5.30
N THR A 195 5.41 -13.71 -6.24
CA THR A 195 5.37 -12.51 -7.09
C THR A 195 5.37 -12.89 -8.56
N TYR A 196 4.78 -12.04 -9.40
CA TYR A 196 4.83 -12.13 -10.84
C TYR A 196 5.96 -11.25 -11.35
N ARG A 197 6.85 -11.81 -12.16
CA ARG A 197 8.00 -11.11 -12.72
C ARG A 197 7.65 -10.57 -14.09
N PHE A 198 7.83 -9.27 -14.28
CA PHE A 198 7.65 -8.59 -15.55
C PHE A 198 8.97 -7.96 -15.99
N GLU A 199 9.28 -8.04 -17.29
CA GLU A 199 10.49 -7.47 -17.87
C GLU A 199 10.15 -6.51 -19.00
N GLN A 200 10.59 -5.26 -18.88
CA GLN A 200 10.52 -4.24 -19.90
C GLN A 200 11.94 -4.00 -20.44
N ARG A 201 12.09 -4.10 -21.76
CA ARG A 201 13.37 -3.96 -22.45
C ARG A 201 13.30 -2.84 -23.47
N ILE A 202 14.19 -1.88 -23.33
CA ILE A 202 14.37 -0.71 -24.18
C ILE A 202 15.82 -0.75 -24.66
N GLU A 203 16.03 -0.71 -25.97
CA GLU A 203 17.37 -0.82 -26.57
C GLU A 203 17.59 0.29 -27.58
N ASN A 204 18.68 1.03 -27.40
CA ASN A 204 19.21 1.98 -28.38
C ASN A 204 18.23 3.08 -28.84
N GLU A 205 17.34 3.53 -27.96
CA GLU A 205 16.36 4.57 -28.28
C GLU A 205 16.97 5.98 -28.14
N PRO A 206 16.91 6.84 -29.18
CA PRO A 206 17.39 8.21 -29.07
C PRO A 206 16.48 9.03 -28.15
N LEU A 207 17.09 9.74 -27.19
CA LEU A 207 16.38 10.65 -26.31
C LEU A 207 16.18 12.01 -26.98
N ASN A 208 15.02 12.64 -26.72
CA ASN A 208 14.77 14.03 -27.08
C ASN A 208 15.53 14.97 -26.11
N THR A 209 16.85 15.04 -26.27
CA THR A 209 17.74 15.86 -25.44
C THR A 209 17.82 17.26 -26.03
N PRO A 210 17.72 18.34 -25.23
CA PRO A 210 17.87 19.71 -25.73
C PRO A 210 19.19 19.90 -26.48
N GLU A 211 19.13 20.62 -27.61
CA GLU A 211 20.29 20.81 -28.49
C GLU A 211 21.48 21.42 -27.76
N ASP A 212 21.25 22.39 -26.88
CA ASP A 212 22.31 23.02 -26.08
C ASP A 212 22.97 22.04 -25.10
N SER A 213 22.21 21.09 -24.54
CA SER A 213 22.76 20.03 -23.71
C SER A 213 23.62 19.07 -24.53
N VAL A 214 23.17 18.70 -25.74
CA VAL A 214 23.95 17.87 -26.66
C VAL A 214 25.25 18.57 -27.06
N LYS A 215 25.19 19.85 -27.46
CA LYS A 215 26.37 20.65 -27.80
C LYS A 215 27.38 20.73 -26.66
N THR A 216 26.88 20.94 -25.44
CA THR A 216 27.70 20.98 -24.23
C THR A 216 28.44 19.65 -24.00
N LEU A 217 27.75 18.52 -24.18
CA LEU A 217 28.35 17.19 -24.07
C LEU A 217 29.35 16.91 -25.19
N LEU A 218 29.04 17.27 -26.44
CA LEU A 218 29.93 17.11 -27.59
C LEU A 218 31.21 17.93 -27.42
N GLY A 219 31.11 19.18 -26.99
CA GLY A 219 32.27 20.04 -26.74
C GLY A 219 33.24 19.45 -25.72
N ARG A 220 32.74 18.67 -24.75
CA ARG A 220 33.55 17.99 -23.75
C ARG A 220 34.12 16.66 -24.25
N PHE A 221 33.28 15.80 -24.81
CA PHE A 221 33.61 14.39 -25.03
C PHE A 221 33.98 14.04 -26.47
N ALA A 222 33.63 14.88 -27.43
CA ALA A 222 33.91 14.68 -28.86
C ALA A 222 34.27 16.02 -29.54
N PRO A 223 35.39 16.66 -29.16
CA PRO A 223 35.82 17.91 -29.77
C PRO A 223 36.10 17.70 -31.27
N GLY A 224 35.25 18.27 -32.12
CA GLY A 224 35.27 18.08 -33.58
C GLY A 224 33.94 17.55 -34.14
N ALA A 225 33.10 16.95 -33.30
CA ALA A 225 31.75 16.57 -33.68
C ALA A 225 30.84 17.80 -33.86
N THR A 226 30.01 17.79 -34.90
CA THR A 226 29.08 18.90 -35.20
C THR A 226 27.65 18.59 -34.78
N SER A 227 27.34 17.30 -34.64
CA SER A 227 26.05 16.78 -34.26
C SER A 227 26.20 15.47 -33.49
N GLY A 228 25.12 15.04 -32.85
CA GLY A 228 25.09 13.80 -32.07
C GLY A 228 23.76 13.64 -31.36
N GLN A 229 23.63 12.53 -30.65
CA GLN A 229 22.43 12.21 -29.90
C GLN A 229 22.76 11.46 -28.61
N VAL A 230 21.93 11.62 -27.58
CA VAL A 230 21.98 10.76 -26.40
C VAL A 230 21.07 9.57 -26.66
N VAL A 231 21.62 8.37 -26.52
CA VAL A 231 20.91 7.10 -26.70
C VAL A 231 20.70 6.44 -25.35
N TYR A 232 19.50 5.88 -25.15
CA TYR A 232 19.05 5.26 -23.91
C TYR A 232 18.72 3.79 -24.12
N SER A 233 19.09 2.98 -23.14
CA SER A 233 18.66 1.59 -22.98
C SER A 233 18.31 1.32 -21.52
N ASN A 234 17.33 0.45 -21.30
CA ASN A 234 16.96 0.03 -19.95
C ASN A 234 16.41 -1.40 -19.98
N THR A 235 16.88 -2.22 -19.05
CA THR A 235 16.19 -3.47 -18.70
C THR A 235 15.61 -3.30 -17.31
N ARG A 236 14.29 -3.13 -17.24
CA ARG A 236 13.53 -3.01 -16.00
C ARG A 236 12.86 -4.34 -15.69
N THR A 237 13.18 -4.91 -14.53
CA THR A 237 12.51 -6.09 -13.99
C THR A 237 11.68 -5.71 -12.76
N LEU A 238 10.39 -6.04 -12.80
CA LEU A 238 9.41 -5.73 -11.76
C LEU A 238 8.87 -7.02 -11.17
N TRP A 239 9.00 -7.20 -9.86
CA TRP A 239 8.35 -8.28 -9.13
C TRP A 239 7.12 -7.73 -8.43
N VAL A 240 5.96 -8.15 -8.92
CA VAL A 240 4.66 -7.59 -8.56
C VAL A 240 3.89 -8.61 -7.74
N ASP A 241 3.27 -8.14 -6.66
CA ASP A 241 2.31 -8.94 -5.91
C ASP A 241 1.02 -9.16 -6.72
N PRO A 242 0.63 -10.40 -7.06
CA PRO A 242 -0.56 -10.66 -7.90
C PRO A 242 -1.89 -10.24 -7.27
N VAL A 243 -1.98 -10.15 -5.94
CA VAL A 243 -3.24 -9.82 -5.25
C VAL A 243 -3.44 -8.30 -5.20
N THR A 244 -2.45 -7.60 -4.68
CA THR A 244 -2.51 -6.15 -4.45
C THR A 244 -2.03 -5.36 -5.66
N GLY A 245 -1.19 -5.92 -6.53
CA GLY A 245 -0.54 -5.21 -7.64
C GLY A 245 0.63 -4.32 -7.21
N ALA A 246 1.10 -4.41 -5.96
CA ALA A 246 2.23 -3.62 -5.46
C ALA A 246 3.58 -4.16 -5.96
N TYR A 247 4.57 -3.27 -6.11
CA TYR A 247 5.97 -3.67 -6.33
C TYR A 247 6.56 -4.23 -5.05
N VAL A 248 7.13 -5.44 -5.15
CA VAL A 248 7.83 -6.11 -4.05
C VAL A 248 9.34 -5.95 -4.20
N LYS A 249 9.82 -5.96 -5.44
CA LYS A 249 11.21 -5.74 -5.83
C LYS A 249 11.25 -5.10 -7.20
N VAL A 250 12.23 -4.22 -7.42
CA VAL A 250 12.52 -3.61 -8.71
C VAL A 250 14.02 -3.69 -8.96
N ARG A 251 14.39 -3.97 -10.22
CA ARG A 251 15.74 -3.81 -10.76
C ARG A 251 15.67 -3.00 -12.05
N GLU A 252 16.52 -2.00 -12.20
CA GLU A 252 16.68 -1.23 -13.43
C GLU A 252 18.14 -1.17 -13.84
N GLN A 253 18.43 -1.70 -15.02
CA GLN A 253 19.75 -1.63 -15.64
C GLN A 253 19.72 -0.51 -16.69
N GLN A 254 19.99 0.70 -16.24
CA GLN A 254 19.94 1.90 -17.08
C GLN A 254 21.29 2.17 -17.72
N TYR A 255 21.26 2.42 -19.03
CA TYR A 255 22.41 2.78 -19.83
C TYR A 255 22.09 4.00 -20.68
N LYS A 256 22.94 5.02 -20.65
CA LYS A 256 22.88 6.18 -21.52
C LYS A 256 24.25 6.46 -22.10
N GLU A 257 24.31 6.80 -23.37
CA GLU A 257 25.54 7.21 -24.02
C GLU A 257 25.33 8.36 -25.01
N LEU A 258 26.32 9.24 -25.12
CA LEU A 258 26.44 10.21 -26.19
C LEU A 258 27.00 9.52 -27.42
N ARG A 259 26.28 9.54 -28.54
CA ARG A 259 26.76 9.13 -29.86
C ARG A 259 26.99 10.37 -30.72
N PRO A 260 28.24 10.80 -30.91
CA PRO A 260 28.56 11.89 -31.84
C PRO A 260 28.46 11.42 -33.30
N ASP A 261 28.37 12.36 -34.24
CA ASP A 261 28.51 12.09 -35.68
C ASP A 261 29.91 11.60 -36.08
N THR A 262 30.92 12.01 -35.29
CA THR A 262 32.33 11.69 -35.47
C THR A 262 32.99 11.47 -34.12
N GLY A 263 33.89 10.49 -34.04
CA GLY A 263 34.53 10.07 -32.78
C GLY A 263 33.80 8.91 -32.09
N ALA A 264 34.30 8.53 -30.91
CA ALA A 264 33.78 7.38 -30.17
C ALA A 264 32.57 7.76 -29.30
N PRO A 265 31.59 6.86 -29.11
CA PRO A 265 30.54 7.04 -28.12
C PRO A 265 31.09 7.20 -26.71
N THR A 266 30.42 8.00 -25.88
CA THR A 266 30.78 8.21 -24.48
C THR A 266 29.65 7.78 -23.57
N VAL A 267 29.92 6.88 -22.63
CA VAL A 267 28.96 6.46 -21.60
C VAL A 267 28.65 7.63 -20.68
N LEU A 268 27.38 7.97 -20.54
CA LEU A 268 26.87 9.01 -19.63
C LEU A 268 26.19 8.43 -18.40
N LEU A 269 25.64 7.22 -18.49
CA LEU A 269 25.08 6.47 -17.38
C LEU A 269 25.29 4.99 -17.65
N ASP A 270 25.77 4.26 -16.66
CA ASP A 270 25.77 2.80 -16.63
C ASP A 270 25.54 2.40 -15.16
N ALA A 271 24.31 2.01 -14.85
CA ALA A 271 23.86 1.79 -13.48
C ALA A 271 22.86 0.63 -13.38
N ASP A 272 23.12 -0.29 -12.45
CA ASP A 272 22.24 -1.41 -12.11
C ASP A 272 21.57 -1.16 -10.75
N PHE A 273 20.48 -0.38 -10.76
CA PHE A 273 19.73 -0.04 -9.56
C PHE A 273 18.89 -1.23 -9.09
N ASN A 274 19.08 -1.65 -7.85
CA ASN A 274 18.35 -2.75 -7.22
C ASN A 274 17.73 -2.28 -5.92
N TYR A 275 16.45 -2.56 -5.69
CA TYR A 275 15.85 -2.35 -4.36
C TYR A 275 16.71 -3.00 -3.27
N ASN A 276 17.03 -2.24 -2.24
CA ASN A 276 17.81 -2.76 -1.11
C ASN A 276 16.96 -3.66 -0.21
N ASP A 277 17.61 -4.40 0.70
CA ASP A 277 16.93 -5.43 1.49
C ASP A 277 15.84 -4.85 2.42
N ASP A 278 16.06 -3.65 2.95
CA ASP A 278 15.07 -2.94 3.78
C ASP A 278 13.81 -2.60 2.98
N THR A 279 13.97 -2.09 1.76
CA THR A 279 12.85 -1.79 0.85
C THR A 279 12.08 -3.06 0.49
N ILE A 280 12.79 -4.15 0.19
CA ILE A 280 12.16 -5.45 -0.12
C ILE A 280 11.39 -5.97 1.10
N SER A 281 11.99 -5.91 2.29
CA SER A 281 11.37 -6.42 3.53
C SER A 281 10.10 -5.66 3.88
N ARG A 282 10.14 -4.31 3.85
CA ARG A 282 8.96 -3.47 4.07
C ARG A 282 7.86 -3.71 3.03
N SER A 283 8.24 -3.88 1.76
CA SER A 283 7.28 -4.18 0.69
C SER A 283 6.60 -5.53 0.90
N VAL A 284 7.37 -6.55 1.30
CA VAL A 284 6.85 -7.89 1.63
C VAL A 284 5.88 -7.86 2.81
N GLU A 285 6.22 -7.15 3.89
CA GLU A 285 5.35 -7.00 5.06
C GLU A 285 4.04 -6.30 4.68
N THR A 286 4.14 -5.16 4.00
CA THR A 286 2.97 -4.40 3.51
C THR A 286 2.06 -5.26 2.64
N VAL A 287 2.62 -6.07 1.75
CA VAL A 287 1.85 -6.98 0.89
C VAL A 287 1.19 -8.09 1.68
N LYS A 288 1.88 -8.70 2.66
CA LYS A 288 1.28 -9.75 3.51
C LYS A 288 0.09 -9.22 4.30
N ASP A 289 0.23 -8.04 4.90
CA ASP A 289 -0.82 -7.39 5.67
C ASP A 289 -2.03 -7.04 4.79
N ASN A 290 -1.78 -6.47 3.62
CA ASN A 290 -2.84 -6.13 2.67
C ASN A 290 -3.53 -7.37 2.11
N ARG A 291 -2.80 -8.43 1.78
CA ARG A 291 -3.38 -9.72 1.37
C ARG A 291 -4.27 -10.31 2.48
N PHE A 292 -3.81 -10.26 3.73
CA PHE A 292 -4.58 -10.76 4.86
C PHE A 292 -5.89 -9.97 5.03
N LYS A 293 -5.84 -8.64 5.01
CA LYS A 293 -7.02 -7.76 5.10
C LYS A 293 -8.01 -8.03 3.96
N ILE A 294 -7.50 -8.10 2.72
CA ILE A 294 -8.33 -8.41 1.54
C ILE A 294 -8.96 -9.80 1.68
N GLY A 295 -8.19 -10.83 2.02
CA GLY A 295 -8.69 -12.20 2.17
C GLY A 295 -9.69 -12.36 3.31
N LEU A 296 -9.51 -11.64 4.42
CA LEU A 296 -10.45 -11.62 5.54
C LEU A 296 -11.81 -11.06 5.11
N ILE A 297 -11.83 -9.98 4.33
CA ILE A 297 -13.07 -9.33 3.88
C ILE A 297 -13.72 -10.10 2.71
N SER A 298 -12.92 -10.58 1.76
CA SER A 298 -13.45 -11.15 0.51
C SER A 298 -13.74 -12.66 0.57
N VAL A 299 -13.08 -13.41 1.45
CA VAL A 299 -13.19 -14.88 1.50
C VAL A 299 -13.61 -15.37 2.87
N TRP A 300 -12.85 -15.07 3.92
CA TRP A 300 -13.06 -15.69 5.23
C TRP A 300 -14.26 -15.12 5.97
N GLY A 301 -14.44 -13.80 5.98
CA GLY A 301 -15.58 -13.13 6.60
C GLY A 301 -16.92 -13.63 6.08
N PRO A 302 -17.12 -13.70 4.74
CA PRO A 302 -18.33 -14.27 4.15
C PRO A 302 -18.57 -15.72 4.54
N ILE A 303 -17.52 -16.55 4.54
CA ILE A 303 -17.63 -17.97 4.91
C ILE A 303 -18.01 -18.13 6.38
N ILE A 304 -17.31 -17.45 7.29
CA ILE A 304 -17.56 -17.53 8.74
C ILE A 304 -18.97 -17.01 9.05
N ALA A 305 -19.33 -15.85 8.52
CA ALA A 305 -20.66 -15.28 8.71
C ALA A 305 -21.74 -16.17 8.11
N GLY A 306 -21.49 -16.77 6.94
CA GLY A 306 -22.40 -17.71 6.29
C GLY A 306 -22.65 -18.97 7.12
N VAL A 307 -21.58 -19.61 7.60
CA VAL A 307 -21.66 -20.84 8.42
C VAL A 307 -22.33 -20.56 9.75
N LEU A 308 -21.91 -19.52 10.47
CA LEU A 308 -22.54 -19.15 11.75
C LEU A 308 -23.99 -18.72 11.55
N GLY A 309 -24.29 -18.02 10.46
CA GLY A 309 -25.65 -17.62 10.10
C GLY A 309 -26.56 -18.83 9.86
N LEU A 310 -26.08 -19.82 9.11
CA LEU A 310 -26.80 -21.06 8.85
C LEU A 310 -27.02 -21.89 10.13
N ILE A 311 -26.00 -22.02 10.97
CA ILE A 311 -26.10 -22.72 12.27
C ILE A 311 -27.14 -22.03 13.16
N ALA A 312 -27.09 -20.71 13.28
CA ALA A 312 -28.02 -19.92 14.09
C ALA A 312 -29.47 -20.02 13.56
N LEU A 313 -29.66 -20.02 12.24
CA LEU A 313 -30.97 -20.25 11.61
C LEU A 313 -31.53 -21.64 11.95
N ILE A 314 -30.74 -22.71 11.77
CA ILE A 314 -31.19 -24.08 12.03
C ILE A 314 -31.54 -24.24 13.52
N ALA A 315 -30.68 -23.74 14.42
CA ALA A 315 -30.94 -23.78 15.86
C ALA A 315 -32.19 -22.96 16.25
N GLY A 316 -32.36 -21.78 15.66
CA GLY A 316 -33.51 -20.90 15.88
C GLY A 316 -34.82 -21.58 15.46
N VAL A 317 -34.88 -22.12 14.24
CA VAL A 317 -36.04 -22.86 13.73
C VAL A 317 -36.35 -24.06 14.63
N TRP A 318 -35.35 -24.87 14.98
CA TRP A 318 -35.52 -26.06 15.82
C TRP A 318 -36.02 -25.74 17.24
N LEU A 319 -35.59 -24.62 17.83
CA LEU A 319 -36.08 -24.16 19.13
C LEU A 319 -37.53 -23.65 19.10
N VAL A 320 -37.97 -23.14 17.95
CA VAL A 320 -39.34 -22.65 17.75
C VAL A 320 -40.30 -23.78 17.39
N THR A 321 -39.86 -24.79 16.62
CA THR A 321 -40.71 -25.88 16.13
C THR A 321 -40.80 -27.10 17.06
N ARG A 322 -39.97 -27.16 18.12
CA ARG A 322 -40.08 -28.23 19.13
C ARG A 322 -41.47 -28.21 19.79
N PRO A 323 -42.26 -29.31 19.72
CA PRO A 323 -43.55 -29.40 20.37
C PRO A 323 -43.42 -29.08 21.86
N LYS A 324 -44.32 -28.27 22.41
CA LYS A 324 -44.52 -28.25 23.86
C LYS A 324 -44.89 -29.68 24.24
N GLY A 325 -44.00 -30.38 24.95
CA GLY A 325 -44.38 -31.62 25.61
C GLY A 325 -45.61 -31.30 26.46
N ASP A 326 -46.71 -31.99 26.15
CA ASP A 326 -47.96 -31.92 26.89
C ASP A 326 -47.65 -32.20 28.35
N SER A 327 -47.50 -31.14 29.14
CA SER A 327 -47.71 -31.22 30.57
C SER A 327 -49.20 -31.06 30.74
N SER A 328 -49.93 -32.14 30.41
CA SER A 328 -51.35 -32.23 30.67
C SER A 328 -51.57 -32.06 32.16
N ALA A 329 -52.12 -30.91 32.53
CA ALA A 329 -52.74 -30.72 33.82
C ALA A 329 -53.87 -31.75 33.99
N ARG A 330 -53.89 -32.45 35.13
CA ARG A 330 -55.14 -32.86 35.75
C ARG A 330 -55.20 -32.25 37.14
N HIS A 331 -56.00 -31.19 37.25
CA HIS A 331 -56.69 -30.86 38.48
C HIS A 331 -57.51 -32.07 38.92
N ARG A 332 -57.38 -32.45 40.20
CA ARG A 332 -58.49 -32.98 40.97
C ARG A 332 -58.42 -32.31 42.34
N ALA A 333 -59.39 -31.45 42.60
CA ALA A 333 -59.72 -30.99 43.94
C ALA A 333 -60.42 -32.13 44.68
N ASP A 334 -60.04 -32.35 45.93
CA ASP A 334 -60.96 -32.67 47.02
C ASP A 334 -60.19 -32.60 48.35
N GLU A 335 -60.61 -31.66 49.19
CA GLU A 335 -60.53 -31.68 50.66
C GLU A 335 -62.00 -31.74 51.14
N PRO A 336 -62.35 -32.28 52.34
CA PRO A 336 -61.66 -31.97 53.59
C PRO A 336 -61.64 -33.05 54.72
N THR A 337 -60.87 -32.71 55.78
CA THR A 337 -61.04 -33.04 57.22
C THR A 337 -60.45 -34.35 57.78
N SER A 338 -59.39 -34.25 58.60
CA SER A 338 -59.43 -34.39 60.09
C SER A 338 -58.03 -34.58 60.71
N ASP A 339 -57.70 -33.72 61.66
CA ASP A 339 -56.53 -33.71 62.58
C ASP A 339 -56.74 -34.70 63.77
N PRO A 340 -55.88 -34.84 64.82
CA PRO A 340 -54.40 -34.91 64.93
C PRO A 340 -53.92 -36.15 65.77
N THR A 341 -52.59 -36.29 65.97
CA THR A 341 -51.89 -36.64 67.27
C THR A 341 -50.87 -37.81 67.24
N SER A 342 -49.73 -37.56 67.91
CA SER A 342 -48.76 -38.51 68.53
C SER A 342 -47.70 -39.14 67.59
N THR A 343 -46.39 -39.28 67.86
CA THR A 343 -45.47 -39.02 69.00
C THR A 343 -44.03 -39.25 68.50
N ARG A 344 -43.12 -38.29 68.74
CA ARG A 344 -41.82 -38.41 69.44
C ARG A 344 -41.04 -39.75 69.35
N VAL A 345 -39.76 -39.69 68.95
CA VAL A 345 -38.54 -39.93 69.79
C VAL A 345 -37.28 -40.09 68.91
N ASP A 346 -36.39 -39.11 69.05
CA ASP A 346 -34.93 -39.15 69.26
C ASP A 346 -33.99 -40.03 68.40
N GLN A 347 -33.01 -39.39 67.74
CA GLN A 347 -31.58 -39.57 68.08
C GLN A 347 -30.66 -38.54 67.40
N GLU A 348 -29.92 -37.81 68.24
CA GLU A 348 -28.68 -37.07 68.01
C GLU A 348 -27.81 -37.30 69.28
N PRO A 349 -26.52 -36.92 69.40
CA PRO A 349 -25.60 -36.27 68.45
C PRO A 349 -24.15 -36.83 68.52
N VAL A 350 -23.18 -36.14 67.88
CA VAL A 350 -21.80 -35.78 68.32
C VAL A 350 -20.93 -35.64 67.06
N GLY A 351 -20.21 -34.54 66.78
CA GLY A 351 -19.95 -33.29 67.49
C GLY A 351 -19.24 -32.29 66.55
N GLY A 352 -19.34 -30.99 66.85
CA GLY A 352 -18.75 -29.87 66.09
C GLY A 352 -17.28 -29.59 66.45
N PRO A 353 -16.84 -28.32 66.56
CA PRO A 353 -17.50 -27.07 66.12
C PRO A 353 -16.52 -26.01 65.54
N LEU A 354 -17.07 -24.80 65.27
CA LEU A 354 -16.42 -23.47 65.25
C LEU A 354 -15.65 -23.08 63.97
N ASP A 355 -15.69 -21.86 63.43
CA ASP A 355 -16.38 -20.60 63.79
C ASP A 355 -16.35 -19.65 62.58
N ASP A 356 -17.14 -18.59 62.71
CA ASP A 356 -17.31 -17.40 61.88
C ASP A 356 -16.03 -16.76 61.30
N GLU A 357 -16.10 -16.22 60.06
CA GLU A 357 -15.77 -14.81 59.78
C GLU A 357 -16.12 -14.37 58.34
N ILE A 358 -16.57 -13.13 58.24
CA ILE A 358 -16.89 -12.28 57.07
C ILE A 358 -15.88 -11.08 57.17
N PRO A 359 -15.59 -10.15 56.20
CA PRO A 359 -15.76 -10.02 54.74
C PRO A 359 -14.41 -9.62 54.03
N PRO A 360 -14.27 -8.57 53.17
CA PRO A 360 -13.90 -8.68 51.75
C PRO A 360 -12.55 -8.00 51.41
N ALA A 361 -12.03 -8.20 50.20
CA ALA A 361 -11.03 -7.28 49.66
C ALA A 361 -11.07 -7.19 48.12
N SER A 362 -11.60 -6.06 47.68
CA SER A 362 -11.28 -5.37 46.44
C SER A 362 -9.77 -5.22 46.22
N THR A 363 -9.30 -5.41 44.99
CA THR A 363 -8.13 -4.67 44.47
C THR A 363 -8.42 -4.18 43.05
N ASN A 364 -8.67 -2.87 42.97
CA ASN A 364 -8.40 -2.05 41.79
C ASN A 364 -6.89 -1.98 41.57
N TRP A 365 -6.45 -1.87 40.31
CA TRP A 365 -5.38 -0.93 39.95
C TRP A 365 -5.66 -0.30 38.58
N ARG A 366 -5.86 1.02 38.63
CA ARG A 366 -5.73 2.00 37.56
C ARG A 366 -4.28 2.49 37.56
N SER A 367 -3.72 2.76 36.39
CA SER A 367 -2.60 3.69 36.22
C SER A 367 -2.77 4.43 34.89
N ASP A 368 -3.20 5.69 34.98
CA ASP A 368 -2.93 6.72 33.97
C ASP A 368 -1.63 7.44 34.41
N ASP A 369 -0.73 7.78 33.48
CA ASP A 369 -0.32 9.16 33.07
C ASP A 369 1.05 9.16 32.31
N PRO A 370 1.49 10.25 31.64
CA PRO A 370 2.08 10.20 30.30
C PRO A 370 3.52 10.74 30.31
N SER A 371 4.23 10.68 29.18
CA SER A 371 5.23 11.71 28.84
C SER A 371 5.70 11.61 27.39
N VAL A 372 5.53 12.73 26.68
CA VAL A 372 6.15 13.09 25.40
C VAL A 372 6.97 14.36 25.66
N PRO A 373 8.16 14.56 25.08
CA PRO A 373 8.78 15.87 25.01
C PRO A 373 8.54 16.52 23.63
N ALA A 374 8.01 17.75 23.63
CA ALA A 374 7.88 18.62 22.47
C ALA A 374 8.75 19.88 22.58
N GLN A 375 9.02 20.46 21.41
CA GLN A 375 9.99 21.50 21.07
C GLN A 375 9.83 22.87 21.75
N ARG A 376 10.96 23.60 21.75
CA ARG A 376 11.15 25.01 22.12
C ARG A 376 10.46 25.99 21.16
N SER A 377 9.74 26.94 21.78
CA SER A 377 9.87 28.40 21.72
C SER A 377 10.05 29.13 20.38
N GLY A 378 9.03 29.90 19.99
CA GLY A 378 9.16 31.10 19.19
C GLY A 378 8.61 32.32 19.95
N THR A 379 9.32 33.45 19.86
CA THR A 379 8.79 34.77 20.21
C THR A 379 9.38 35.79 19.25
N GLY A 380 8.56 36.70 18.74
CA GLY A 380 9.04 37.90 18.06
C GLY A 380 8.04 38.50 17.08
N GLU A 381 6.98 39.14 17.61
CA GLU A 381 6.21 40.12 16.86
C GLU A 381 6.88 41.51 16.97
N VAL A 382 6.57 42.33 15.98
CA VAL A 382 7.14 43.61 15.57
C VAL A 382 6.67 44.77 16.46
N GLU A 383 7.56 45.72 16.79
CA GLU A 383 7.15 47.10 17.12
C GLU A 383 8.07 48.14 16.46
N ARG A 384 7.43 49.26 16.10
CA ARG A 384 7.91 50.43 15.34
C ARG A 384 9.06 51.18 16.03
N ARG A 385 10.04 51.65 15.25
CA ARG A 385 10.36 53.09 15.13
C ARG A 385 11.14 53.40 13.87
#